data_AF-A0A671XJC8-F1
#
_entry.id   AF-A0A671XJC8-F1
#
_cell.length_a   1.000
_cell.length_b   1.000
_cell.length_c   1.000
_cell.angle_alpha   90.00
_cell.angle_beta   90.00
_cell.angle_gamma   90.00
#
_symmetry.space_group_name_H-M   'P 1'
#
loop_
_entity.id
_entity.type
_entity.pdbx_description
1 polymer ?
#
loop_
_entity_poly.entity_id
_entity_poly.type
_entity_poly.pdbx_seq_one_letter_code
_entity_poly.pdbx_strand_id
1 'polypeptide(L)'
;STELKNRKTQKAVSQMSQGLIRRLTVLSQYEEALVKINATAAERLTALKAKPQASIQRDMLSICNDPFTVAQQLTHIELERLSYIGPEEFVQAFVRKDPLDNDKSCFSDHKKASNLEAYVEWFNRLSYLVATEICMPVKKKHRARVIEFFIDVARECFNIGNFNSLMAIISGMNMSPVSRLKKTWSKVKTAKFDILEHQMDPSSNFYNYRTALRGATQRSITANSSREKIVIPFFSLLIKDIYFLNEGCANRLQNGHINFEKFWELAKQVSEFMTWKKVECPFEKDRKILQYLLTAPAFNEDALYLASYESEGPENNMEKDRWKSLRCV
;
A
#
# COMPACT_ATOMS: atom_id res chain seq x y z
N SER A 1 15.85 11.54 51.40
CA SER A 1 15.59 10.38 50.50
C SER A 1 14.32 10.59 49.66
N THR A 2 13.20 10.98 50.27
CA THR A 2 11.89 11.20 49.60
C THR A 2 11.87 12.35 48.59
N GLU A 3 12.50 13.49 48.89
CA GLU A 3 12.58 14.63 47.96
C GLU A 3 13.38 14.34 46.69
N LEU A 4 14.46 13.56 46.81
CA LEU A 4 15.28 13.15 45.66
C LEU A 4 14.49 12.19 44.75
N LYS A 5 13.68 11.28 45.33
CA LYS A 5 12.74 10.46 44.57
C LYS A 5 11.69 11.32 43.87
N ASN A 6 11.12 12.31 44.55
CA ASN A 6 10.09 13.19 43.98
C ASN A 6 10.63 14.02 42.79
N ARG A 7 11.85 14.58 42.90
CA ARG A 7 12.53 15.28 41.80
C ARG A 7 12.83 14.37 40.60
N LYS A 8 13.24 13.12 40.86
CA LYS A 8 13.46 12.11 39.80
C LYS A 8 12.16 11.77 39.06
N THR A 9 11.06 11.59 39.80
CA THR A 9 9.73 11.34 39.21
C THR A 9 9.25 12.53 38.39
N GLN A 10 9.37 13.76 38.91
CA GLN A 10 9.00 14.98 38.17
C GLN A 10 9.80 15.13 36.87
N LYS A 11 11.11 14.84 36.90
CA LYS A 11 11.96 14.85 35.70
C LYS A 11 11.53 13.79 34.69
N ALA A 12 11.23 12.57 35.14
CA ALA A 12 10.76 11.49 34.26
C ALA A 12 9.40 11.84 33.62
N VAL A 13 8.45 12.37 34.40
CA VAL A 13 7.14 12.82 33.89
C VAL A 13 7.31 13.94 32.87
N SER A 14 8.19 14.91 33.13
CA SER A 14 8.48 16.01 32.20
C SER A 14 9.07 15.49 30.89
N GLN A 15 10.01 14.53 30.96
CA GLN A 15 10.59 13.90 29.77
C GLN A 15 9.57 13.10 28.96
N MET A 16 8.70 12.33 29.63
CA MET A 16 7.61 11.60 28.97
C MET A 16 6.62 12.56 28.30
N SER A 17 6.23 13.63 28.99
CA SER A 17 5.32 14.65 28.46
C SER A 17 5.92 15.34 27.22
N GLN A 18 7.18 15.77 27.28
CA GLN A 18 7.88 16.34 26.13
C GLN A 18 7.99 15.36 24.96
N GLY A 19 8.26 14.07 25.25
CA GLY A 19 8.28 13.02 24.24
C GLY A 19 6.92 12.83 23.56
N LEU A 20 5.85 12.84 24.35
CA LEU A 20 4.48 12.73 23.86
C LEU A 20 4.09 13.93 22.98
N ILE A 21 4.36 15.16 23.43
CA ILE A 21 4.09 16.38 22.66
C ILE A 21 4.79 16.33 21.31
N ARG A 22 6.07 15.92 21.27
CA ARG A 22 6.82 15.77 20.01
C ARG A 22 6.17 14.75 19.07
N ARG A 23 5.78 13.58 19.59
CA ARG A 23 5.11 12.54 18.77
C ARG A 23 3.76 13.02 18.23
N LEU A 24 2.93 13.64 19.07
CA LEU A 24 1.64 14.18 18.66
C LEU A 24 1.78 15.28 17.61
N THR A 25 2.81 16.13 17.73
CA THR A 25 3.10 17.18 16.73
C THR A 25 3.46 16.57 15.38
N VAL A 26 4.32 15.54 15.37
CA VAL A 26 4.73 14.84 14.15
C VAL A 26 3.53 14.11 13.49
N LEU A 27 2.66 13.49 14.29
CA LEU A 27 1.41 12.88 13.79
C LEU A 27 0.47 13.92 13.17
N SER A 28 0.25 15.06 13.83
CA SER A 28 -0.60 16.14 13.29
C SER A 28 -0.07 16.67 11.95
N GLN A 29 1.26 16.86 11.84
CA GLN A 29 1.89 17.30 10.59
C GLN A 29 1.74 16.26 9.47
N TYR A 30 1.80 14.97 9.82
CA TYR A 30 1.59 13.89 8.87
C TYR A 30 0.15 13.83 8.36
N GLU A 31 -0.84 13.94 9.25
CA GLU A 31 -2.26 14.02 8.87
C GLU A 31 -2.53 15.20 7.93
N GLU A 32 -2.01 16.38 8.25
CA GLU A 32 -2.10 17.57 7.39
C GLU A 32 -1.44 17.35 6.01
N ALA A 33 -0.26 16.70 5.98
CA ALA A 33 0.43 16.38 4.74
C ALA A 33 -0.38 15.42 3.86
N LEU A 34 -1.01 14.40 4.45
CA LEU A 34 -1.88 13.47 3.72
C LEU A 34 -3.07 14.19 3.08
N VAL A 35 -3.76 15.06 3.85
CA VAL A 35 -4.88 15.87 3.33
C VAL A 35 -4.44 16.73 2.15
N LYS A 36 -3.28 17.40 2.27
CA LYS A 36 -2.72 18.23 1.20
C LYS A 36 -2.35 17.43 -0.05
N ILE A 37 -1.76 16.24 0.12
CA ILE A 37 -1.43 15.32 -0.98
C ILE A 37 -2.71 14.90 -1.70
N ASN A 38 -3.73 14.48 -0.97
CA ASN A 38 -5.01 14.04 -1.52
C ASN A 38 -5.73 15.17 -2.26
N ALA A 39 -5.74 16.39 -1.70
CA ALA A 39 -6.29 17.58 -2.37
C ALA A 39 -5.54 17.87 -3.68
N THR A 40 -4.21 17.85 -3.66
CA THR A 40 -3.37 18.08 -4.86
C THR A 40 -3.63 17.01 -5.93
N ALA A 41 -3.80 15.74 -5.55
CA ALA A 41 -4.11 14.66 -6.47
C ALA A 41 -5.51 14.85 -7.11
N ALA A 42 -6.51 15.28 -6.33
CA ALA A 42 -7.86 15.56 -6.81
C ALA A 42 -7.90 16.77 -7.76
N GLU A 43 -7.15 17.84 -7.46
CA GLU A 43 -6.99 19.00 -8.33
C GLU A 43 -6.37 18.60 -9.68
N ARG A 44 -5.31 17.80 -9.66
CA ARG A 44 -4.66 17.29 -10.88
C ARG A 44 -5.58 16.40 -11.70
N LEU A 45 -6.38 15.56 -11.06
CA LEU A 45 -7.40 14.74 -11.75
C LEU A 45 -8.46 15.63 -12.41
N THR A 46 -8.91 16.68 -11.74
CA THR A 46 -9.87 17.64 -12.29
C THR A 46 -9.27 18.40 -13.48
N ALA A 47 -8.02 18.84 -13.37
CA ALA A 47 -7.30 19.51 -14.46
C ALA A 47 -7.09 18.59 -15.67
N LEU A 48 -6.79 17.31 -15.44
CA LEU A 48 -6.68 16.28 -16.49
C LEU A 48 -7.99 16.11 -17.25
N LYS A 49 -9.14 16.06 -16.55
CA LYS A 49 -10.47 15.99 -17.17
C LYS A 49 -10.81 17.25 -17.98
N ALA A 50 -10.43 18.43 -17.50
CA ALA A 50 -10.70 19.70 -18.16
C ALA A 50 -9.84 19.95 -19.41
N LYS A 51 -8.58 19.48 -19.44
CA LYS A 51 -7.65 19.65 -20.56
C LYS A 51 -6.92 18.34 -20.90
N PRO A 52 -7.61 17.36 -21.54
CA PRO A 52 -7.04 16.05 -21.82
C PRO A 52 -5.80 16.09 -22.71
N GLN A 53 -5.67 17.09 -23.59
CA GLN A 53 -4.56 17.18 -24.55
C GLN A 53 -3.27 17.81 -23.99
N ALA A 54 -3.35 18.61 -22.91
CA ALA A 54 -2.19 19.30 -22.34
C ALA A 54 -1.44 18.48 -21.26
N SER A 55 -2.10 17.47 -20.70
CA SER A 55 -1.59 16.58 -19.65
C SER A 55 -0.90 15.32 -20.18
N ILE A 56 -1.01 15.03 -21.49
CA ILE A 56 -0.41 13.88 -22.19
C ILE A 56 1.13 13.83 -22.08
N GLN A 57 1.77 14.88 -21.53
CA GLN A 57 3.21 15.04 -21.57
C GLN A 57 3.99 14.61 -20.31
N ARG A 58 3.33 14.19 -19.22
CA ARG A 58 4.05 13.72 -18.02
C ARG A 58 3.49 12.40 -17.51
N ASP A 59 3.95 11.31 -18.11
CA ASP A 59 3.82 9.93 -17.58
C ASP A 59 5.00 9.59 -16.68
N MET A 60 4.93 8.47 -15.95
CA MET A 60 5.99 8.05 -15.03
C MET A 60 7.35 7.91 -15.75
N LEU A 61 7.35 7.37 -16.97
CA LEU A 61 8.56 7.17 -17.79
C LEU A 61 9.26 8.49 -18.16
N SER A 62 8.51 9.58 -18.31
CA SER A 62 9.05 10.92 -18.55
C SER A 62 9.66 11.56 -17.29
N ILE A 63 9.19 11.15 -16.11
CA ILE A 63 9.70 11.64 -14.83
C ILE A 63 10.97 10.88 -14.44
N CYS A 64 10.93 9.55 -14.55
CA CYS A 64 12.03 8.64 -14.28
C CYS A 64 11.87 7.38 -15.13
N ASN A 65 12.89 7.05 -15.92
CA ASN A 65 12.94 5.85 -16.75
C ASN A 65 13.74 4.71 -16.11
N ASP A 66 14.23 4.88 -14.87
CA ASP A 66 14.95 3.86 -14.12
C ASP A 66 14.00 3.15 -13.13
N PRO A 67 13.64 1.87 -13.36
CA PRO A 67 12.71 1.16 -12.50
C PRO A 67 13.25 0.96 -11.08
N PHE A 68 14.58 0.91 -10.92
CA PHE A 68 15.21 0.74 -9.61
C PHE A 68 14.97 1.95 -8.72
N THR A 69 15.21 3.16 -9.25
CA THR A 69 14.95 4.41 -8.53
C THR A 69 13.48 4.52 -8.14
N VAL A 70 12.53 4.14 -9.00
CA VAL A 70 11.09 4.17 -8.66
C VAL A 70 10.74 3.21 -7.53
N ALA A 71 11.26 1.97 -7.55
CA ALA A 71 11.04 1.00 -6.48
C ALA A 71 11.61 1.49 -5.13
N GLN A 72 12.75 2.20 -5.16
CA GLN A 72 13.33 2.83 -3.98
C GLN A 72 12.45 3.96 -3.43
N GLN A 73 11.88 4.80 -4.31
CA GLN A 73 10.97 5.87 -3.88
C GLN A 73 9.62 5.32 -3.36
N LEU A 74 9.09 4.26 -3.96
CA LEU A 74 7.94 3.53 -3.40
C LEU A 74 8.26 3.01 -2.00
N THR A 75 9.45 2.45 -1.81
CA THR A 75 9.91 1.96 -0.50
C THR A 75 10.02 3.08 0.54
N HIS A 76 10.43 4.29 0.16
CA HIS A 76 10.37 5.47 1.04
C HIS A 76 8.95 5.76 1.50
N ILE A 77 7.97 5.79 0.58
CA ILE A 77 6.57 6.07 0.90
C ILE A 77 6.01 5.00 1.83
N GLU A 78 6.28 3.72 1.53
CA GLU A 78 5.82 2.60 2.35
C GLU A 78 6.36 2.68 3.78
N LEU A 79 7.69 2.84 3.95
CA LEU A 79 8.32 2.92 5.28
C LEU A 79 7.86 4.16 6.06
N GLU A 80 7.67 5.29 5.39
CA GLU A 80 7.12 6.50 6.01
C GLU A 80 5.71 6.23 6.56
N ARG A 81 4.79 5.73 5.73
CA ARG A 81 3.41 5.45 6.17
C ARG A 81 3.35 4.39 7.26
N LEU A 82 4.12 3.31 7.13
CA LEU A 82 4.21 2.28 8.16
C LEU A 82 4.71 2.81 9.50
N SER A 83 5.62 3.78 9.50
CA SER A 83 6.20 4.33 10.74
C SER A 83 5.14 4.90 11.68
N TYR A 84 4.04 5.42 11.13
CA TYR A 84 2.92 6.00 11.87
C TYR A 84 1.95 4.96 12.44
N ILE A 85 1.91 3.73 11.90
CA ILE A 85 1.00 2.69 12.37
C ILE A 85 1.42 2.18 13.75
N GLY A 86 0.60 2.41 14.77
CA GLY A 86 0.82 1.96 16.14
C GLY A 86 0.31 0.54 16.42
N PRO A 87 0.88 -0.19 17.41
CA PRO A 87 0.36 -1.49 17.83
C PRO A 87 -1.08 -1.41 18.37
N GLU A 88 -1.46 -0.26 18.95
CA GLU A 88 -2.80 0.04 19.42
C GLU A 88 -3.84 0.03 18.30
N GLU A 89 -3.46 0.40 17.07
CA GLU A 89 -4.39 0.42 15.93
C GLU A 89 -4.82 -0.99 15.55
N PHE A 90 -3.92 -1.97 15.66
CA PHE A 90 -4.28 -3.39 15.48
C PHE A 90 -5.27 -3.81 16.56
N VAL A 91 -5.02 -3.48 17.83
CA VAL A 91 -5.96 -3.83 18.91
C VAL A 91 -7.33 -3.19 18.65
N GLN A 92 -7.38 -1.90 18.31
CA GLN A 92 -8.61 -1.18 18.03
C GLN A 92 -9.38 -1.76 16.83
N ALA A 93 -8.67 -2.14 15.75
CA ALA A 93 -9.28 -2.77 14.58
C ALA A 93 -9.95 -4.12 14.88
N PHE A 94 -9.56 -4.80 15.97
CA PHE A 94 -10.07 -6.13 16.34
C PHE A 94 -10.93 -6.15 17.61
N VAL A 95 -11.10 -5.01 18.30
CA VAL A 95 -12.05 -4.90 19.40
C VAL A 95 -13.45 -4.87 18.81
N ARG A 96 -14.22 -5.93 19.08
CA ARG A 96 -15.62 -6.05 18.64
C ARG A 96 -16.42 -4.81 19.06
N LYS A 97 -17.05 -4.13 18.09
CA LYS A 97 -18.23 -3.32 18.38
C LYS A 97 -19.35 -4.24 18.88
N ASP A 98 -20.06 -3.79 19.89
CA ASP A 98 -21.20 -4.47 20.50
C ASP A 98 -22.21 -4.88 19.39
N PRO A 99 -22.78 -6.09 19.38
CA PRO A 99 -23.72 -6.56 18.34
C PRO A 99 -25.00 -5.71 18.14
N LEU A 100 -25.19 -4.63 18.89
CA LEU A 100 -26.21 -3.61 18.64
C LEU A 100 -25.81 -2.58 17.55
N ASP A 101 -24.54 -2.51 17.15
CA ASP A 101 -24.06 -1.67 16.05
C ASP A 101 -24.17 -2.43 14.71
N ASN A 102 -25.27 -2.19 14.01
CA ASN A 102 -25.70 -2.92 12.82
C ASN A 102 -24.96 -2.52 11.53
N ASP A 103 -23.74 -1.97 11.62
CA ASP A 103 -23.02 -1.45 10.45
C ASP A 103 -21.97 -2.45 9.93
N LYS A 104 -22.15 -2.83 8.65
CA LYS A 104 -21.30 -3.78 7.94
C LYS A 104 -20.04 -3.07 7.44
N SER A 105 -19.01 -3.02 8.29
CA SER A 105 -17.63 -2.77 7.87
C SER A 105 -16.72 -2.90 9.08
N CYS A 106 -15.63 -3.66 8.95
CA CYS A 106 -14.57 -3.77 9.97
C CYS A 106 -13.78 -2.45 10.14
N PHE A 107 -14.19 -1.37 9.47
CA PHE A 107 -13.46 -0.10 9.32
C PHE A 107 -14.34 1.16 9.40
N SER A 108 -15.68 1.09 9.56
CA SER A 108 -16.54 2.26 9.25
C SER A 108 -16.72 3.31 10.34
N ASP A 109 -16.27 3.11 11.59
CA ASP A 109 -16.69 3.99 12.69
C ASP A 109 -15.54 4.59 13.51
N HIS A 110 -14.62 5.26 12.81
CA HIS A 110 -13.87 6.37 13.39
C HIS A 110 -13.77 7.51 12.37
N LYS A 111 -14.45 8.65 12.65
CA LYS A 111 -14.41 9.90 11.86
C LYS A 111 -13.03 10.61 11.85
N LYS A 112 -11.95 9.86 11.98
CA LYS A 112 -10.56 10.23 11.67
C LYS A 112 -9.93 8.97 11.07
N ALA A 113 -9.54 9.03 9.80
CA ALA A 113 -8.91 7.91 9.11
C ALA A 113 -7.73 7.39 9.95
N SER A 114 -7.78 6.13 10.36
CA SER A 114 -6.66 5.49 11.06
C SER A 114 -5.44 5.41 10.13
N ASN A 115 -4.22 5.33 10.67
CA ASN A 115 -3.03 5.15 9.81
C ASN A 115 -3.12 3.83 9.03
N LEU A 116 -3.80 2.82 9.60
CA LEU A 116 -4.18 1.59 8.90
C LEU A 116 -4.99 1.87 7.62
N GLU A 117 -6.05 2.67 7.73
CA GLU A 117 -6.89 3.04 6.58
C GLU A 117 -6.10 3.84 5.55
N ALA A 118 -5.33 4.85 5.98
CA ALA A 118 -4.47 5.64 5.10
C ALA A 118 -3.41 4.78 4.36
N TYR A 119 -2.99 3.67 4.95
CA TYR A 119 -2.08 2.71 4.34
C TYR A 119 -2.79 1.76 3.36
N VAL A 120 -4.04 1.38 3.63
CA VAL A 120 -4.88 0.67 2.65
C VAL A 120 -5.22 1.56 1.46
N GLU A 121 -5.55 2.83 1.70
CA GLU A 121 -5.75 3.83 0.66
C GLU A 121 -4.51 4.01 -0.22
N TRP A 122 -3.31 3.98 0.37
CA TRP A 122 -2.06 4.00 -0.39
C TRP A 122 -1.97 2.84 -1.38
N PHE A 123 -2.20 1.62 -0.90
CA PHE A 123 -2.16 0.41 -1.72
C PHE A 123 -3.11 0.54 -2.90
N ASN A 124 -4.37 0.90 -2.64
CA ASN A 124 -5.39 1.10 -3.66
C ASN A 124 -4.96 2.19 -4.65
N ARG A 125 -4.53 3.34 -4.14
CA ARG A 125 -4.07 4.45 -4.97
C ARG A 125 -2.94 4.02 -5.90
N LEU A 126 -1.95 3.27 -5.40
CA LEU A 126 -0.84 2.78 -6.22
C LEU A 126 -1.33 1.81 -7.31
N SER A 127 -2.23 0.88 -6.99
CA SER A 127 -2.84 -0.02 -7.98
C SER A 127 -3.59 0.74 -9.08
N TYR A 128 -4.44 1.70 -8.70
CA TYR A 128 -5.18 2.52 -9.67
C TYR A 128 -4.26 3.45 -10.47
N LEU A 129 -3.19 3.98 -9.86
CA LEU A 129 -2.19 4.78 -10.57
C LEU A 129 -1.48 3.96 -11.65
N VAL A 130 -1.03 2.74 -11.33
CA VAL A 130 -0.41 1.83 -12.31
C VAL A 130 -1.36 1.55 -13.47
N ALA A 131 -2.62 1.22 -13.18
CA ALA A 131 -3.63 1.02 -14.22
C ALA A 131 -3.85 2.28 -15.08
N THR A 132 -3.86 3.47 -14.45
CA THR A 132 -4.01 4.76 -15.13
C THR A 132 -2.84 5.03 -16.08
N GLU A 133 -1.61 4.86 -15.62
CA GLU A 133 -0.39 5.01 -16.43
C GLU A 133 -0.38 4.07 -17.65
N ILE A 134 -0.97 2.88 -17.53
CA ILE A 134 -1.06 1.91 -18.64
C ILE A 134 -2.19 2.27 -19.61
N CYS A 135 -3.35 2.72 -19.12
CA CYS A 135 -4.53 3.02 -19.95
C CYS A 135 -4.47 4.39 -20.64
N MET A 136 -3.76 5.37 -20.09
CA MET A 136 -3.69 6.73 -20.64
C MET A 136 -2.96 6.86 -22.00
N PRO A 137 -1.83 6.17 -22.25
CA PRO A 137 -1.07 6.40 -23.48
C PRO A 137 -1.84 5.94 -24.73
N VAL A 138 -2.08 6.88 -25.65
CA VAL A 138 -2.78 6.63 -26.92
C VAL A 138 -2.07 5.57 -27.78
N LYS A 139 -0.72 5.59 -27.78
CA LYS A 139 0.08 4.69 -28.62
C LYS A 139 0.30 3.34 -27.94
N LYS A 140 -0.18 2.27 -28.57
CA LYS A 140 0.03 0.86 -28.15
C LYS A 140 1.48 0.52 -27.78
N LYS A 141 2.46 0.93 -28.60
CA LYS A 141 3.89 0.70 -28.31
C LYS A 141 4.36 1.41 -27.04
N HIS A 142 3.78 2.56 -26.72
CA HIS A 142 4.08 3.26 -25.48
C HIS A 142 3.48 2.51 -24.29
N ARG A 143 2.20 2.10 -24.35
CA ARG A 143 1.56 1.28 -23.29
C ARG A 143 2.35 0.01 -22.97
N ALA A 144 2.81 -0.71 -23.99
CA ALA A 144 3.64 -1.91 -23.79
C ALA A 144 4.94 -1.60 -23.00
N ARG A 145 5.60 -0.46 -23.29
CA ARG A 145 6.79 -0.02 -22.54
C ARG A 145 6.47 0.34 -21.09
N VAL A 146 5.31 0.96 -20.83
CA VAL A 146 4.86 1.27 -19.46
C VAL A 146 4.62 -0.01 -18.67
N ILE A 147 4.00 -1.02 -19.28
CA ILE A 147 3.81 -2.33 -18.66
C ILE A 147 5.17 -2.97 -18.34
N GLU A 148 6.08 -3.06 -19.31
CA GLU A 148 7.42 -3.62 -19.10
C GLU A 148 8.20 -2.89 -18.00
N PHE A 149 8.06 -1.56 -17.94
CA PHE A 149 8.66 -0.75 -16.89
C PHE A 149 8.10 -1.10 -15.51
N PHE A 150 6.78 -1.17 -15.32
CA PHE A 150 6.19 -1.54 -14.03
C PHE A 150 6.46 -2.99 -13.64
N ILE A 151 6.64 -3.91 -14.59
CA ILE A 151 7.13 -5.27 -14.32
C ILE A 151 8.54 -5.21 -13.69
N ASP A 152 9.43 -4.38 -14.23
CA ASP A 152 10.78 -4.23 -13.68
C ASP A 152 10.78 -3.50 -12.32
N VAL A 153 9.88 -2.52 -12.11
CA VAL A 153 9.67 -1.87 -10.79
C VAL A 153 9.18 -2.90 -9.77
N ALA A 154 8.18 -3.72 -10.13
CA ALA A 154 7.63 -4.77 -9.27
C ALA A 154 8.70 -5.80 -8.88
N ARG A 155 9.51 -6.24 -9.86
CA ARG A 155 10.64 -7.13 -9.59
C ARG A 155 11.64 -6.52 -8.61
N GLU A 156 11.94 -5.23 -8.74
CA GLU A 156 12.83 -4.59 -7.78
C GLU A 156 12.19 -4.42 -6.39
N CYS A 157 10.87 -4.18 -6.32
CA CYS A 157 10.14 -4.23 -5.06
C CYS A 157 10.28 -5.60 -4.38
N PHE A 158 10.17 -6.71 -5.13
CA PHE A 158 10.43 -8.07 -4.61
C PHE A 158 11.86 -8.21 -4.07
N ASN A 159 12.87 -7.74 -4.81
CA ASN A 159 14.28 -7.83 -4.40
C ASN A 159 14.57 -7.04 -3.11
N ILE A 160 13.97 -5.85 -2.97
CA ILE A 160 14.11 -4.99 -1.79
C ILE A 160 13.43 -5.63 -0.56
N GLY A 161 12.44 -6.50 -0.75
CA GLY A 161 11.55 -6.97 0.33
C GLY A 161 10.31 -6.08 0.50
N ASN A 162 9.98 -5.26 -0.51
CA ASN A 162 8.77 -4.47 -0.59
C ASN A 162 7.62 -5.24 -1.24
N PHE A 163 7.00 -6.13 -0.48
CA PHE A 163 5.93 -6.99 -0.98
C PHE A 163 4.58 -6.25 -1.13
N ASN A 164 4.36 -5.18 -0.38
CA ASN A 164 3.14 -4.39 -0.47
C ASN A 164 3.04 -3.65 -1.82
N SER A 165 4.07 -2.90 -2.20
CA SER A 165 4.13 -2.22 -3.50
C SER A 165 4.14 -3.21 -4.66
N LEU A 166 4.87 -4.34 -4.53
CA LEU A 166 4.83 -5.43 -5.49
C LEU A 166 3.39 -5.89 -5.76
N MET A 167 2.65 -6.21 -4.70
CA MET A 167 1.27 -6.68 -4.82
C MET A 167 0.35 -5.59 -5.39
N ALA A 168 0.56 -4.33 -5.00
CA ALA A 168 -0.22 -3.21 -5.54
C ALA A 168 -0.01 -3.05 -7.06
N ILE A 169 1.24 -3.17 -7.53
CA ILE A 169 1.59 -3.07 -8.95
C ILE A 169 1.00 -4.25 -9.75
N ILE A 170 1.12 -5.49 -9.24
CA ILE A 170 0.47 -6.67 -9.85
C ILE A 170 -1.06 -6.47 -9.91
N SER A 171 -1.66 -6.02 -8.81
CA SER A 171 -3.10 -5.78 -8.73
C SER A 171 -3.56 -4.75 -9.76
N GLY A 172 -2.80 -3.67 -9.97
CA GLY A 172 -3.07 -2.67 -11.00
C GLY A 172 -3.03 -3.24 -12.43
N MET A 173 -2.05 -4.09 -12.74
CA MET A 173 -1.95 -4.76 -14.04
C MET A 173 -3.05 -5.81 -14.28
N ASN A 174 -3.54 -6.43 -13.22
CA ASN A 174 -4.60 -7.44 -13.27
C ASN A 174 -6.02 -6.86 -13.27
N MET A 175 -6.18 -5.56 -13.06
CA MET A 175 -7.47 -4.89 -13.23
C MET A 175 -8.02 -5.14 -14.64
N SER A 176 -9.32 -5.41 -14.72
CA SER A 176 -9.98 -5.75 -15.99
C SER A 176 -9.78 -4.72 -17.12
N PRO A 177 -9.81 -3.39 -16.88
CA PRO A 177 -9.46 -2.39 -17.89
C PRO A 177 -8.06 -2.55 -18.50
N VAL A 178 -7.11 -3.11 -17.75
CA VAL A 178 -5.73 -3.33 -18.21
C VAL A 178 -5.59 -4.71 -18.87
N SER A 179 -6.08 -5.76 -18.21
CA SER A 179 -5.93 -7.15 -18.67
C SER A 179 -6.71 -7.44 -19.97
N ARG A 180 -7.70 -6.62 -20.32
CA ARG A 180 -8.41 -6.69 -21.61
C ARG A 180 -7.65 -6.15 -22.81
N LEU A 181 -6.57 -5.39 -22.63
CA LEU A 181 -5.80 -4.75 -23.72
C LEU A 181 -4.94 -5.78 -24.50
N LYS A 182 -5.56 -6.80 -25.09
CA LYS A 182 -4.88 -7.97 -25.67
C LYS A 182 -3.87 -7.59 -26.74
N LYS A 183 -4.15 -6.56 -27.54
CA LYS A 183 -3.21 -6.10 -28.59
C LYS A 183 -1.98 -5.46 -27.96
N THR A 184 -2.12 -4.77 -26.83
CA THR A 184 -0.99 -4.24 -26.05
C THR A 184 -0.19 -5.36 -25.42
N TRP A 185 -0.85 -6.30 -24.73
CA TRP A 185 -0.19 -7.44 -24.07
C TRP A 185 0.60 -8.33 -25.04
N SER A 186 0.13 -8.50 -26.29
CA SER A 186 0.89 -9.22 -27.33
C SER A 186 2.26 -8.62 -27.68
N LYS A 187 2.55 -7.39 -27.23
CA LYS A 187 3.83 -6.70 -27.42
C LYS A 187 4.73 -6.73 -26.18
N VAL A 188 4.24 -7.24 -25.06
CA VAL A 188 4.94 -7.28 -23.76
C VAL A 188 5.58 -8.65 -23.60
N LYS A 189 6.81 -8.68 -23.07
CA LYS A 189 7.44 -9.93 -22.64
C LYS A 189 6.93 -10.31 -21.24
N THR A 190 5.94 -11.21 -21.17
CA THR A 190 5.22 -11.53 -19.93
C THR A 190 5.98 -12.44 -18.97
N ALA A 191 7.02 -13.16 -19.41
CA ALA A 191 7.70 -14.17 -18.58
C ALA A 191 8.14 -13.66 -17.19
N LYS A 192 8.61 -12.41 -17.08
CA LYS A 192 8.93 -11.80 -15.77
C LYS A 192 7.69 -11.54 -14.93
N PHE A 193 6.61 -11.10 -15.55
CA PHE A 193 5.33 -10.85 -14.89
C PHE A 193 4.73 -12.16 -14.38
N ASP A 194 4.69 -13.20 -15.20
CA ASP A 194 4.16 -14.53 -14.85
C ASP A 194 4.88 -15.10 -13.60
N ILE A 195 6.20 -14.88 -13.48
CA ILE A 195 6.98 -15.27 -12.29
C ILE A 195 6.52 -14.47 -11.06
N LEU A 196 6.33 -13.16 -11.19
CA LEU A 196 5.90 -12.30 -10.07
C LEU A 196 4.47 -12.64 -9.62
N GLU A 197 3.57 -12.94 -10.56
CA GLU A 197 2.24 -13.43 -10.24
C GLU A 197 2.31 -14.76 -9.48
N HIS A 198 3.15 -15.70 -9.93
CA HIS A 198 3.35 -16.96 -9.22
C HIS A 198 3.89 -16.78 -7.79
N GLN A 199 4.78 -15.80 -7.57
CA GLN A 199 5.29 -15.48 -6.23
C GLN A 199 4.20 -14.93 -5.30
N MET A 200 3.23 -14.20 -5.85
CA MET A 200 2.14 -13.55 -5.09
C MET A 200 0.80 -14.31 -5.20
N ASP A 201 0.82 -15.53 -5.71
CA ASP A 201 -0.38 -16.33 -5.95
C ASP A 201 -1.12 -16.65 -4.64
N PRO A 202 -2.46 -16.48 -4.58
CA PRO A 202 -3.24 -16.68 -3.37
C PRO A 202 -3.45 -18.15 -2.98
N SER A 203 -3.10 -19.11 -3.84
CA SER A 203 -3.31 -20.54 -3.59
C SER A 203 -2.54 -21.01 -2.36
N SER A 204 -3.09 -22.04 -1.69
CA SER A 204 -2.53 -22.60 -0.46
C SER A 204 -2.25 -21.52 0.59
N ASN A 205 -3.16 -20.53 0.70
CA ASN A 205 -3.03 -19.37 1.58
C ASN A 205 -1.72 -18.60 1.36
N PHE A 206 -1.42 -18.24 0.10
CA PHE A 206 -0.22 -17.49 -0.28
C PHE A 206 1.10 -18.20 0.06
N TYR A 207 1.21 -19.51 -0.21
CA TYR A 207 2.38 -20.32 0.16
C TYR A 207 3.71 -19.75 -0.35
N ASN A 208 3.76 -19.35 -1.63
CA ASN A 208 4.98 -18.82 -2.26
C ASN A 208 5.39 -17.49 -1.62
N TYR A 209 4.46 -16.55 -1.50
CA TYR A 209 4.68 -15.27 -0.82
C TYR A 209 5.17 -15.48 0.61
N ARG A 210 4.54 -16.38 1.39
CA ARG A 210 4.96 -16.65 2.77
C ARG A 210 6.38 -17.21 2.84
N THR A 211 6.78 -18.00 1.86
CA THR A 211 8.16 -18.50 1.74
C THR A 211 9.13 -17.35 1.43
N ALA A 212 8.78 -16.47 0.49
CA ALA A 212 9.57 -15.28 0.19
C ALA A 212 9.67 -14.31 1.38
N LEU A 213 8.58 -14.10 2.12
CA LEU A 213 8.54 -13.28 3.33
C LEU A 213 9.46 -13.86 4.41
N ARG A 214 9.39 -15.18 4.70
CA ARG A 214 10.33 -15.83 5.64
C ARG A 214 11.78 -15.64 5.22
N GLY A 215 12.07 -15.76 3.93
CA GLY A 215 13.38 -15.46 3.37
C GLY A 215 13.81 -14.02 3.65
N ALA A 216 12.93 -13.04 3.42
CA ALA A 216 13.21 -11.63 3.69
C ALA A 216 13.41 -11.34 5.18
N THR A 217 12.60 -11.92 6.06
CA THR A 217 12.78 -11.83 7.51
C THR A 217 14.13 -12.38 7.93
N GLN A 218 14.54 -13.54 7.41
CA GLN A 218 15.84 -14.12 7.72
C GLN A 218 17.00 -13.23 7.23
N ARG A 219 16.89 -12.70 6.00
CA ARG A 219 17.88 -11.73 5.47
C ARG A 219 18.00 -10.50 6.37
N SER A 220 16.89 -9.99 6.89
CA SER A 220 16.89 -8.84 7.80
C SER A 220 17.58 -9.13 9.13
N ILE A 221 17.47 -10.35 9.65
CA ILE A 221 18.12 -10.75 10.91
C ILE A 221 19.64 -10.83 10.74
N THR A 222 20.11 -11.36 9.61
CA THR A 222 21.54 -11.53 9.30
C THR A 222 22.11 -10.41 8.44
N ALA A 223 21.45 -9.25 8.40
CA ALA A 223 21.76 -8.15 7.51
C ALA A 223 23.13 -7.53 7.82
N ASN A 224 23.96 -7.34 6.80
CA ASN A 224 25.23 -6.62 6.88
C ASN A 224 25.11 -5.16 6.39
N SER A 225 23.96 -4.81 5.81
CA SER A 225 23.63 -3.47 5.34
C SER A 225 22.22 -3.05 5.75
N SER A 226 21.96 -1.74 5.80
CA SER A 226 20.61 -1.23 6.09
C SER A 226 19.58 -1.62 5.03
N ARG A 227 20.00 -1.84 3.78
CA ARG A 227 19.13 -2.30 2.69
C ARG A 227 18.54 -3.68 2.95
N GLU A 228 19.35 -4.60 3.46
CA GLU A 228 18.93 -5.98 3.72
C GLU A 228 17.94 -6.10 4.89
N LYS A 229 17.83 -5.05 5.71
CA LYS A 229 16.87 -4.98 6.83
C LYS A 229 15.44 -4.70 6.39
N ILE A 230 15.21 -4.27 5.16
CA ILE A 230 13.88 -3.89 4.69
C ILE A 230 12.99 -5.13 4.56
N VAL A 231 11.87 -5.11 5.26
CA VAL A 231 10.78 -6.06 5.12
C VAL A 231 9.47 -5.27 5.17
N ILE A 232 8.73 -5.26 4.08
CA ILE A 232 7.42 -4.60 4.00
C ILE A 232 6.43 -5.67 3.55
N PRO A 233 5.65 -6.25 4.47
CA PRO A 233 4.77 -7.37 4.16
C PRO A 233 3.62 -6.93 3.26
N PHE A 234 3.00 -7.88 2.55
CA PHE A 234 1.69 -7.64 1.95
C PHE A 234 0.67 -7.41 3.07
N PHE A 235 0.29 -6.15 3.26
CA PHE A 235 -0.32 -5.69 4.50
C PHE A 235 -1.72 -6.26 4.72
N SER A 236 -2.52 -6.34 3.67
CA SER A 236 -3.87 -6.90 3.75
C SER A 236 -3.87 -8.35 4.24
N LEU A 237 -2.85 -9.14 3.85
CA LEU A 237 -2.72 -10.52 4.34
C LEU A 237 -2.24 -10.57 5.79
N LEU A 238 -1.32 -9.68 6.18
CA LEU A 238 -0.92 -9.55 7.59
C LEU A 238 -2.12 -9.22 8.48
N ILE A 239 -2.94 -8.23 8.11
CA ILE A 239 -4.15 -7.86 8.84
C ILE A 239 -5.14 -9.03 8.88
N LYS A 240 -5.34 -9.72 7.74
CA LYS A 240 -6.20 -10.90 7.66
C LYS A 240 -5.73 -12.00 8.62
N ASP A 241 -4.43 -12.27 8.69
CA ASP A 241 -3.87 -13.29 9.59
C ASP A 241 -4.09 -12.92 11.07
N ILE A 242 -3.84 -11.66 11.45
CA ILE A 242 -4.06 -11.19 12.83
C ILE A 242 -5.54 -11.24 13.18
N TYR A 243 -6.44 -10.87 12.25
CA TYR A 243 -7.88 -10.97 12.42
C TYR A 243 -8.33 -12.42 12.69
N PHE A 244 -7.89 -13.37 11.85
CA PHE A 244 -8.27 -14.78 12.03
C PHE A 244 -7.69 -15.40 13.29
N LEU A 245 -6.49 -15.01 13.70
CA LEU A 245 -5.93 -15.40 14.99
C LEU A 245 -6.76 -14.87 16.17
N ASN A 246 -7.26 -13.62 16.06
CA ASN A 246 -8.13 -13.05 17.07
C ASN A 246 -9.50 -13.76 17.11
N GLU A 247 -10.15 -13.97 15.98
CA GLU A 247 -11.49 -14.57 15.95
C GLU A 247 -11.48 -16.09 16.20
N GLY A 248 -10.37 -16.78 15.88
CA GLY A 248 -10.24 -18.22 16.04
C GLY A 248 -10.09 -18.70 17.48
N CYS A 249 -9.86 -17.80 18.44
CA CYS A 249 -9.59 -18.15 19.84
C CYS A 249 -10.40 -17.28 20.82
N ALA A 250 -10.96 -17.90 21.86
CA ALA A 250 -11.67 -17.17 22.91
C ALA A 250 -10.72 -16.32 23.77
N ASN A 251 -11.15 -15.11 24.17
CA ASN A 251 -10.38 -14.21 25.05
C ASN A 251 -10.18 -14.78 26.46
N ARG A 252 -11.08 -15.67 26.89
CA ARG A 252 -11.03 -16.36 28.18
C ARG A 252 -11.17 -17.86 27.96
N LEU A 253 -10.47 -18.62 28.78
CA LEU A 253 -10.60 -20.07 28.87
C LEU A 253 -11.94 -20.42 29.54
N GLN A 254 -12.33 -21.70 29.48
CA GLN A 254 -13.59 -22.18 30.07
C GLN A 254 -13.70 -21.94 31.58
N ASN A 255 -12.56 -21.85 32.28
CA ASN A 255 -12.48 -21.52 33.71
C ASN A 255 -12.57 -20.01 34.01
N GLY A 256 -12.82 -19.17 33.00
CA GLY A 256 -12.92 -17.71 33.14
C GLY A 256 -11.59 -16.95 33.16
N HIS A 257 -10.45 -17.65 33.20
CA HIS A 257 -9.12 -17.03 33.14
C HIS A 257 -8.83 -16.44 31.75
N ILE A 258 -7.95 -15.45 31.70
CA ILE A 258 -7.47 -14.86 30.43
C ILE A 258 -6.72 -15.92 29.63
N ASN A 259 -7.02 -16.01 28.33
CA ASN A 259 -6.30 -16.89 27.43
C ASN A 259 -4.96 -16.26 27.00
N PHE A 260 -3.94 -16.42 27.84
CA PHE A 260 -2.61 -15.85 27.60
C PHE A 260 -1.94 -16.37 26.33
N GLU A 261 -2.21 -17.61 25.91
CA GLU A 261 -1.66 -18.21 24.69
C GLU A 261 -2.12 -17.45 23.44
N LYS A 262 -3.42 -17.14 23.34
CA LYS A 262 -3.97 -16.31 22.27
C LYS A 262 -3.27 -14.94 22.23
N PHE A 263 -3.21 -14.25 23.36
CA PHE A 263 -2.63 -12.91 23.43
C PHE A 263 -1.12 -12.92 23.14
N TRP A 264 -0.42 -13.98 23.51
CA TRP A 264 0.98 -14.18 23.19
C TRP A 264 1.22 -14.30 21.68
N GLU A 265 0.44 -15.13 20.98
CA GLU A 265 0.57 -15.27 19.52
C GLU A 265 0.21 -13.96 18.80
N LEU A 266 -0.82 -13.24 19.25
CA LEU A 266 -1.16 -11.90 18.72
C LEU A 266 0.00 -10.92 18.94
N ALA A 267 0.54 -10.87 20.16
CA ALA A 267 1.65 -9.99 20.49
C ALA A 267 2.91 -10.30 19.67
N LYS A 268 3.16 -11.57 19.35
CA LYS A 268 4.27 -12.00 18.50
C LYS A 268 4.15 -11.45 17.07
N GLN A 269 2.98 -11.57 16.45
CA GLN A 269 2.73 -11.04 15.10
C GLN A 269 2.90 -9.51 15.05
N VAL A 270 2.29 -8.81 16.02
CA VAL A 270 2.40 -7.34 16.10
C VAL A 270 3.84 -6.91 16.38
N SER A 271 4.56 -7.60 17.28
CA SER A 271 5.95 -7.25 17.63
C SER A 271 6.91 -7.42 16.46
N GLU A 272 6.69 -8.43 15.62
CA GLU A 272 7.47 -8.65 14.41
C GLU A 272 7.28 -7.48 13.43
N PHE A 273 6.02 -7.12 13.13
CA PHE A 273 5.70 -5.93 12.33
C PHE A 273 6.32 -4.64 12.91
N MET A 274 6.23 -4.46 14.23
CA MET A 274 6.81 -3.31 14.94
C MET A 274 8.32 -3.24 14.83
N THR A 275 9.00 -4.34 14.51
CA THR A 275 10.44 -4.37 14.23
C THR A 275 10.72 -3.92 12.80
N TRP A 276 9.98 -4.45 11.82
CA TRP A 276 10.14 -4.11 10.41
C TRP A 276 9.95 -2.62 10.12
N LYS A 277 8.94 -1.99 10.74
CA LYS A 277 8.67 -0.56 10.49
C LYS A 277 9.70 0.42 11.06
N LYS A 278 10.65 -0.04 11.88
CA LYS A 278 11.71 0.82 12.47
C LYS A 278 12.88 1.07 11.52
N VAL A 279 12.90 0.40 10.37
CA VAL A 279 13.98 0.51 9.40
C VAL A 279 13.92 1.88 8.73
N GLU A 280 15.01 2.64 8.84
CA GLU A 280 15.19 3.86 8.05
C GLU A 280 15.48 3.48 6.60
N CYS A 281 14.81 4.14 5.66
CA CYS A 281 14.99 3.87 4.25
C CYS A 281 16.41 4.31 3.81
N PRO A 282 17.27 3.39 3.33
CA PRO A 282 18.68 3.66 3.05
C PRO A 282 18.92 4.25 1.66
N PHE A 283 17.87 4.41 0.85
CA PHE A 283 17.97 4.93 -0.51
C PHE A 283 17.95 6.46 -0.51
N GLU A 284 18.57 7.09 -1.51
CA GLU A 284 18.46 8.53 -1.69
C GLU A 284 17.02 8.95 -2.02
N LYS A 285 16.60 10.10 -1.48
CA LYS A 285 15.26 10.65 -1.72
C LYS A 285 15.27 11.52 -2.96
N ASP A 286 14.47 11.14 -3.96
CA ASP A 286 14.16 11.98 -5.12
C ASP A 286 12.79 12.63 -4.92
N ARG A 287 12.80 13.92 -4.60
CA ARG A 287 11.57 14.70 -4.33
C ARG A 287 10.65 14.79 -5.56
N LYS A 288 11.19 14.80 -6.77
CA LYS A 288 10.39 14.92 -8.00
C LYS A 288 9.60 13.64 -8.25
N ILE A 289 10.25 12.48 -8.08
CA ILE A 289 9.61 11.17 -8.22
C ILE A 289 8.59 10.96 -7.10
N LEU A 290 8.95 11.24 -5.84
CA LEU A 290 8.03 11.14 -4.70
C LEU A 290 6.79 11.99 -4.90
N GLN A 291 6.97 13.27 -5.28
CA GLN A 291 5.85 14.16 -5.57
C GLN A 291 4.96 13.60 -6.68
N TYR A 292 5.55 13.05 -7.74
CA TYR A 292 4.77 12.44 -8.83
C TYR A 292 3.96 11.24 -8.34
N LEU A 293 4.59 10.25 -7.70
CA LEU A 293 3.91 9.05 -7.19
C LEU A 293 2.75 9.42 -6.24
N LEU A 294 2.97 10.39 -5.36
CA LEU A 294 1.98 10.80 -4.36
C LEU A 294 0.81 11.60 -4.95
N THR A 295 1.03 12.36 -6.03
CA THR A 295 0.02 13.33 -6.53
C THR A 295 -0.38 13.16 -8.00
N ALA A 296 0.17 12.20 -8.73
CA ALA A 296 -0.27 11.89 -10.09
C ALA A 296 -1.75 11.48 -10.10
N PRO A 297 -2.55 11.92 -11.09
CA PRO A 297 -3.96 11.59 -11.16
C PRO A 297 -4.12 10.07 -11.31
N ALA A 298 -4.97 9.47 -10.47
CA ALA A 298 -5.38 8.08 -10.59
C ALA A 298 -6.86 8.05 -10.97
N PHE A 299 -7.18 7.33 -12.04
CA PHE A 299 -8.54 7.12 -12.49
C PHE A 299 -9.30 6.20 -11.54
N ASN A 300 -10.60 6.45 -11.40
CA ASN A 300 -11.52 5.48 -10.82
C ASN A 300 -11.83 4.37 -11.84
N GLU A 301 -12.59 3.37 -11.42
CA GLU A 301 -12.91 2.21 -12.26
C GLU A 301 -13.54 2.62 -13.59
N ASP A 302 -14.56 3.48 -13.58
CA ASP A 302 -15.27 3.91 -14.79
C ASP A 302 -14.35 4.65 -15.78
N ALA A 303 -13.53 5.58 -15.29
CA ALA A 303 -12.58 6.30 -16.13
C ALA A 303 -11.49 5.38 -16.69
N LEU A 304 -11.06 4.35 -15.95
CA LEU A 304 -10.14 3.33 -16.47
C LEU A 304 -10.79 2.53 -17.60
N TYR A 305 -12.04 2.10 -17.45
CA TYR A 305 -12.75 1.41 -18.53
C TYR A 305 -12.91 2.28 -19.76
N LEU A 306 -13.28 3.56 -19.58
CA LEU A 306 -13.41 4.48 -20.70
C LEU A 306 -12.08 4.64 -21.45
N ALA A 307 -10.98 4.91 -20.74
CA ALA A 307 -9.65 5.02 -21.33
C ALA A 307 -9.18 3.71 -21.98
N SER A 308 -9.54 2.56 -21.39
CA SER A 308 -9.27 1.24 -21.97
C SER A 308 -10.00 1.02 -23.29
N TYR A 309 -11.29 1.34 -23.36
CA TYR A 309 -12.08 1.23 -24.59
C TYR A 309 -11.64 2.21 -25.68
N GLU A 310 -11.20 3.42 -25.30
CA GLU A 310 -10.59 4.39 -26.22
C GLU A 310 -9.25 3.87 -26.78
N SER A 311 -8.47 3.18 -25.96
CA SER A 311 -7.18 2.57 -26.35
C SER A 311 -7.33 1.33 -27.23
N GLU A 312 -8.28 0.45 -26.89
CA GLU A 312 -8.65 -0.76 -27.63
C GLU A 312 -10.16 -0.98 -27.51
N GLY A 313 -10.89 -0.80 -28.62
CA GLY A 313 -12.36 -0.88 -28.64
C GLY A 313 -12.94 -2.20 -28.08
N PRO A 314 -14.24 -2.21 -27.74
CA PRO A 314 -14.90 -3.38 -27.15
C PRO A 314 -14.91 -4.59 -28.10
N GLU A 315 -14.61 -5.78 -27.58
CA GLU A 315 -14.47 -7.00 -28.38
C GLU A 315 -15.74 -7.87 -28.39
N ASN A 316 -16.61 -7.73 -27.39
CA ASN A 316 -17.83 -8.52 -27.25
C ASN A 316 -19.06 -7.66 -26.90
N ASN A 317 -20.25 -8.26 -26.91
CA ASN A 317 -21.50 -7.51 -26.67
C ASN A 317 -21.57 -6.92 -25.25
N MET A 318 -21.12 -7.64 -24.22
CA MET A 318 -21.09 -7.11 -22.85
C MET A 318 -20.22 -5.86 -22.74
N GLU A 319 -19.05 -5.86 -23.38
CA GLU A 319 -18.16 -4.70 -23.42
C GLU A 319 -18.76 -3.54 -24.22
N LYS A 320 -19.46 -3.83 -25.34
CA LYS A 320 -20.16 -2.79 -26.11
C LYS A 320 -21.24 -2.12 -25.26
N ASP A 321 -21.98 -2.89 -24.48
CA ASP A 321 -23.05 -2.36 -23.63
C ASP A 321 -22.48 -1.57 -22.45
N ARG A 322 -21.42 -2.06 -21.79
CA ARG A 322 -20.70 -1.30 -20.76
C ARG A 322 -20.10 -0.01 -21.31
N TRP A 323 -19.53 -0.04 -22.50
CA TRP A 323 -18.97 1.17 -23.13
C TRP A 323 -20.05 2.20 -23.44
N LYS A 324 -21.22 1.77 -23.92
CA LYS A 324 -22.37 2.66 -24.12
C LYS A 324 -22.82 3.27 -22.79
N SER A 325 -23.00 2.47 -21.74
CA SER A 325 -23.47 2.97 -20.44
C SER A 325 -22.52 4.00 -19.84
N LEU A 326 -21.20 3.78 -19.95
CA LEU A 326 -20.17 4.71 -19.48
C LEU A 326 -20.14 6.04 -20.24
N ARG A 327 -20.59 6.07 -21.50
CA ARG A 327 -20.65 7.29 -22.31
C ARG A 327 -21.96 8.06 -22.19
N CYS A 328 -22.96 7.47 -21.53
CA CYS A 328 -24.26 8.09 -21.30
C CYS A 328 -24.32 8.89 -19.98
N VAL A 329 -23.25 8.87 -19.19
CA VAL A 329 -23.08 9.58 -17.90
C VAL A 329 -22.21 10.81 -18.11
#